data_AF-A0A7L4M5C1-F1
#
_entry.id   AF-A0A7L4M5C1-F1
#
_cell.length_a   1.000
_cell.length_b   1.000
_cell.length_c   1.000
_cell.angle_alpha   90.00
_cell.angle_beta   90.00
_cell.angle_gamma   90.00
#
_symmetry.space_group_name_H-M   'P 1'
#
loop_
_entity.id
_entity.type
_entity.pdbx_description
1 polymer ?
#
loop_
_entity_poly.entity_id
_entity_poly.type
_entity_poly.pdbx_seq_one_letter_code
_entity_poly.pdbx_strand_id
1 'polypeptide(L)'
;MAAVRVEEVLAAAEEQEAEKRRSVTVEKELDLEFDLGNLLALDRNPPAAAGLRGAAPGREALLRALARDNTQLLVAQLWELPAERAGGAGGPLVARLPEPAFRLPREKPPPRPRPPTRWEQFARLKGIRRRKRTSLVWDEEAKEWRRRWGYRRAGGDPARAWLAEVPEGADPEEDQFARLRREKRERVARNELNRLRNLARAHRAGTTIPAAPLHPTGHQSREELGHVARVARVSTASLGRFQPRLPKEPAETPSRNAGKKRRFEPLLGNLAAERSRHLELLRDMGSKKPVLDITRAVNKQLRQEEAEAAAAKGKKQSQRGKRSRRQQRTGRNSK
;
A
#
# COMPACT_ATOMS: atom_id res chain seq x y z
N MET A 1 -42.71 -10.45 -71.12
CA MET A 1 -41.50 -10.17 -70.31
C MET A 1 -41.92 -9.24 -69.20
N ALA A 2 -41.97 -9.74 -67.97
CA ALA A 2 -42.48 -9.03 -66.81
C ALA A 2 -41.50 -7.92 -66.41
N ALA A 3 -41.89 -6.67 -66.66
CA ALA A 3 -41.27 -5.53 -66.01
C ALA A 3 -41.71 -5.57 -64.54
N VAL A 4 -40.94 -6.25 -63.71
CA VAL A 4 -41.07 -6.16 -62.24
C VAL A 4 -40.92 -4.67 -61.91
N ARG A 5 -42.01 -4.06 -61.44
CA ARG A 5 -42.05 -2.63 -61.13
C ARG A 5 -41.11 -2.40 -59.96
N VAL A 6 -40.06 -1.61 -60.18
CA VAL A 6 -39.03 -1.28 -59.18
C VAL A 6 -39.68 -0.77 -57.88
N GLU A 7 -40.80 -0.07 -57.98
CA GLU A 7 -41.60 0.42 -56.85
C GLU A 7 -42.15 -0.70 -55.95
N GLU A 8 -42.63 -1.81 -56.52
CA GLU A 8 -43.17 -2.95 -55.75
C GLU A 8 -42.06 -3.71 -55.01
N VAL A 9 -40.86 -3.79 -55.61
CA VAL A 9 -39.69 -4.40 -54.98
C VAL A 9 -39.15 -3.52 -53.84
N LEU A 10 -39.15 -2.20 -54.03
CA LEU A 10 -38.77 -1.25 -52.99
C LEU A 10 -39.75 -1.27 -51.82
N ALA A 11 -41.07 -1.27 -52.08
CA ALA A 11 -42.09 -1.38 -51.05
C ALA A 11 -41.98 -2.69 -50.25
N ALA A 12 -41.77 -3.83 -50.93
CA ALA A 12 -41.55 -5.11 -50.25
C ALA A 12 -40.25 -5.13 -49.41
N ALA A 13 -39.20 -4.46 -49.86
CA ALA A 13 -37.96 -4.32 -49.09
C ALA A 13 -38.16 -3.43 -47.86
N GLU A 14 -38.90 -2.32 -47.99
CA GLU A 14 -39.27 -1.44 -46.88
C GLU A 14 -40.13 -2.15 -45.84
N GLU A 15 -41.09 -2.97 -46.26
CA GLU A 15 -41.91 -3.80 -45.37
C GLU A 15 -41.05 -4.82 -44.61
N GLN A 16 -40.14 -5.52 -45.31
CA GLN A 16 -39.21 -6.45 -44.68
C GLN A 16 -38.26 -5.75 -43.68
N GLU A 17 -37.81 -4.53 -43.99
CA GLU A 17 -37.04 -3.72 -43.04
C GLU A 17 -37.89 -3.30 -41.84
N ALA A 18 -39.14 -2.89 -42.07
CA ALA A 18 -40.06 -2.50 -41.01
C ALA A 18 -40.37 -3.68 -40.07
N GLU A 19 -40.57 -4.89 -40.60
CA GLU A 19 -40.74 -6.10 -39.80
C GLU A 19 -39.51 -6.43 -38.96
N LYS A 20 -38.31 -6.32 -39.53
CA LYS A 20 -37.06 -6.48 -38.79
C LYS A 20 -36.94 -5.44 -37.68
N ARG A 21 -37.28 -4.18 -37.95
CA ARG A 21 -37.27 -3.10 -36.93
C ARG A 21 -38.28 -3.38 -35.82
N ARG A 22 -39.51 -3.80 -36.15
CA ARG A 22 -40.54 -4.19 -35.15
C ARG A 22 -40.09 -5.30 -34.22
N SER A 23 -39.28 -6.25 -34.72
CA SER A 23 -38.74 -7.33 -33.89
C SER A 23 -37.67 -6.88 -32.88
N VAL A 24 -37.04 -5.72 -33.15
CA VAL A 24 -35.90 -5.16 -32.40
C VAL A 24 -36.36 -4.05 -31.44
N THR A 25 -37.39 -3.29 -31.80
CA THR A 25 -37.95 -2.23 -30.96
C THR A 25 -38.69 -2.82 -29.77
N VAL A 26 -38.29 -2.41 -28.57
CA VAL A 26 -38.92 -2.78 -27.30
C VAL A 26 -39.44 -1.50 -26.67
N GLU A 27 -40.75 -1.43 -26.46
CA GLU A 27 -41.39 -0.29 -25.79
C GLU A 27 -41.63 -0.62 -24.31
N LYS A 28 -41.32 0.33 -23.42
CA LYS A 28 -41.52 0.23 -21.98
C LYS A 28 -42.14 1.52 -21.45
N GLU A 29 -42.84 1.42 -20.32
CA GLU A 29 -43.52 2.57 -19.70
C GLU A 29 -42.50 3.61 -19.20
N LEU A 30 -41.41 3.16 -18.59
CA LEU A 30 -40.28 4.00 -18.20
C LEU A 30 -39.02 3.59 -18.98
N ASP A 31 -38.30 4.60 -19.45
CA ASP A 31 -36.99 4.42 -20.07
C ASP A 31 -35.97 3.85 -19.08
N LEU A 32 -35.05 3.06 -19.62
CA LEU A 32 -33.95 2.47 -18.85
C LEU A 32 -32.84 3.50 -18.60
N GLU A 33 -32.19 3.40 -17.44
CA GLU A 33 -30.95 4.13 -17.18
C GLU A 33 -29.75 3.27 -17.60
N PHE A 34 -28.87 3.82 -18.43
CA PHE A 34 -27.72 3.11 -18.97
C PHE A 34 -26.40 3.61 -18.35
N ASP A 35 -25.53 2.67 -17.98
CA ASP A 35 -24.12 2.90 -17.70
C ASP A 35 -23.29 2.04 -18.67
N LEU A 36 -23.09 2.57 -19.87
CA LEU A 36 -22.38 1.88 -20.96
C LEU A 36 -20.92 1.57 -20.60
N GLY A 37 -20.30 2.35 -19.71
CA GLY A 37 -18.94 2.09 -19.23
C GLY A 37 -18.84 0.79 -18.41
N ASN A 38 -19.92 0.42 -17.73
CA ASN A 38 -20.04 -0.85 -16.99
C ASN A 38 -20.91 -1.89 -17.71
N LEU A 39 -21.35 -1.61 -18.95
CA LEU A 39 -22.30 -2.45 -19.70
C LEU A 39 -23.56 -2.79 -18.89
N LEU A 40 -24.08 -1.79 -18.18
CA LEU A 40 -25.16 -1.95 -17.22
C LEU A 40 -26.40 -1.19 -17.67
N ALA A 41 -27.57 -1.82 -17.53
CA ALA A 41 -28.87 -1.21 -17.78
C ALA A 41 -29.75 -1.41 -16.54
N LEU A 42 -30.32 -0.33 -16.02
CA LEU A 42 -31.22 -0.34 -14.86
C LEU A 42 -32.65 -0.16 -15.33
N ASP A 43 -33.43 -1.22 -15.16
CA ASP A 43 -34.87 -1.21 -15.40
C ASP A 43 -35.59 -0.89 -14.10
N ARG A 44 -36.25 0.27 -14.05
CA ARG A 44 -37.06 0.72 -12.90
C ARG A 44 -38.52 0.27 -12.99
N ASN A 45 -38.92 -0.34 -14.10
CA ASN A 45 -40.29 -0.80 -14.28
C ASN A 45 -40.60 -1.96 -13.30
N PRO A 46 -41.72 -1.93 -12.57
CA PRO A 46 -42.09 -2.99 -11.65
C PRO A 46 -42.42 -4.27 -12.44
N PRO A 47 -41.79 -5.42 -12.13
CA PRO A 47 -42.14 -6.67 -12.80
C PRO A 47 -43.52 -7.17 -12.33
N ALA A 48 -44.23 -7.92 -13.18
CA ALA A 48 -45.53 -8.48 -12.85
C ALA A 48 -45.45 -9.42 -11.62
N ALA A 49 -45.94 -8.93 -10.47
CA ALA A 49 -45.78 -9.60 -9.18
C ALA A 49 -46.38 -11.02 -9.13
N ALA A 50 -47.47 -11.26 -9.87
CA ALA A 50 -48.11 -12.56 -9.97
C ALA A 50 -47.24 -13.60 -10.70
N GLY A 51 -46.52 -13.17 -11.75
CA GLY A 51 -45.64 -14.05 -12.53
C GLY A 51 -44.35 -14.42 -11.82
N LEU A 52 -43.87 -13.56 -10.91
CA LEU A 52 -42.69 -13.84 -10.08
C LEU A 52 -42.94 -14.84 -8.94
N ARG A 53 -44.18 -14.85 -8.41
CA ARG A 53 -44.58 -15.75 -7.30
C ARG A 53 -45.09 -17.12 -7.79
N GLY A 54 -45.32 -17.28 -9.08
CA GLY A 54 -45.84 -18.51 -9.69
C GLY A 54 -44.83 -19.67 -9.78
N ALA A 55 -45.28 -20.80 -10.32
CA ALA A 55 -44.46 -22.00 -10.52
C ALA A 55 -43.26 -21.74 -11.46
N ALA A 56 -42.19 -22.51 -11.25
CA ALA A 56 -40.89 -22.33 -11.92
C ALA A 56 -40.95 -22.11 -13.46
N PRO A 57 -41.68 -22.91 -14.28
CA PRO A 57 -41.63 -22.73 -15.73
C PRO A 57 -42.20 -21.37 -16.21
N GLY A 58 -43.27 -20.89 -15.56
CA GLY A 58 -43.84 -19.57 -15.88
C GLY A 58 -42.95 -18.42 -15.42
N ARG A 59 -42.30 -18.57 -14.26
CA ARG A 59 -41.36 -17.58 -13.73
C ARG A 59 -40.12 -17.42 -14.59
N GLU A 60 -39.47 -18.53 -14.99
CA GLU A 60 -38.27 -18.48 -15.84
C GLU A 60 -38.58 -17.90 -17.22
N ALA A 61 -39.76 -18.20 -17.79
CA ALA A 61 -40.19 -17.61 -19.05
C ALA A 61 -40.35 -16.08 -18.95
N LEU A 62 -40.95 -15.59 -17.85
CA LEU A 62 -41.09 -14.15 -17.60
C LEU A 62 -39.73 -13.47 -17.39
N LEU A 63 -38.84 -14.05 -16.57
CA LEU A 63 -37.50 -13.51 -16.35
C LEU A 63 -36.69 -13.46 -17.65
N ARG A 64 -36.81 -14.50 -18.49
CA ARG A 64 -36.15 -14.56 -19.80
C ARG A 64 -36.69 -13.48 -20.75
N ALA A 65 -38.00 -13.26 -20.77
CA ALA A 65 -38.61 -12.20 -21.58
C ALA A 65 -38.11 -10.81 -21.14
N LEU A 66 -38.14 -10.53 -19.84
CA LEU A 66 -37.62 -9.26 -19.28
C LEU A 66 -36.13 -9.07 -19.57
N ALA A 67 -35.32 -10.11 -19.40
CA ALA A 67 -33.89 -10.07 -19.70
C ALA A 67 -33.65 -9.83 -21.19
N ARG A 68 -34.36 -10.52 -22.08
CA ARG A 68 -34.28 -10.33 -23.53
C ARG A 68 -34.51 -8.86 -23.89
N ASP A 69 -35.61 -8.31 -23.40
CA ASP A 69 -36.04 -6.95 -23.72
C ASP A 69 -35.05 -5.90 -23.20
N ASN A 70 -34.56 -6.06 -21.97
CA ASN A 70 -33.53 -5.18 -21.39
C ASN A 70 -32.19 -5.29 -22.14
N THR A 71 -31.78 -6.51 -22.51
CA THR A 71 -30.53 -6.70 -23.27
C THR A 71 -30.65 -6.14 -24.69
N GLN A 72 -31.82 -6.21 -25.31
CA GLN A 72 -32.04 -5.66 -26.65
C GLN A 72 -31.82 -4.14 -26.65
N LEU A 73 -32.39 -3.43 -25.67
CA LEU A 73 -32.20 -1.99 -25.51
C LEU A 73 -30.75 -1.62 -25.20
N LEU A 74 -30.08 -2.37 -24.32
CA LEU A 74 -28.66 -2.15 -24.02
C LEU A 74 -27.77 -2.35 -25.25
N VAL A 75 -28.01 -3.41 -26.02
CA VAL A 75 -27.24 -3.70 -27.24
C VAL A 75 -27.49 -2.63 -28.30
N ALA A 76 -28.72 -2.16 -28.46
CA ALA A 76 -29.03 -1.05 -29.37
C ALA A 76 -28.20 0.20 -29.03
N GLN A 77 -28.15 0.59 -27.76
CA GLN A 77 -27.33 1.71 -27.28
C GLN A 77 -25.82 1.49 -27.51
N LEU A 78 -25.33 0.25 -27.43
CA LEU A 78 -23.92 -0.06 -27.72
C LEU A 78 -23.59 0.06 -29.22
N TRP A 79 -24.53 -0.26 -30.10
CA TRP A 79 -24.34 -0.12 -31.55
C TRP A 79 -24.41 1.33 -32.04
N GLU A 80 -25.03 2.22 -31.27
CA GLU A 80 -25.03 3.67 -31.53
C GLU A 80 -23.67 4.33 -31.24
N LEU A 81 -22.79 3.66 -30.48
CA LEU A 81 -21.48 4.21 -30.12
C LEU A 81 -20.51 4.28 -31.33
N PRO A 82 -19.60 5.28 -31.34
CA PRO A 82 -18.60 5.39 -32.39
C PRO A 82 -17.68 4.17 -32.40
N ALA A 83 -17.69 3.44 -33.51
CA ALA A 83 -16.91 2.23 -33.72
C ALA A 83 -15.69 2.51 -34.62
N GLU A 84 -14.52 2.07 -34.17
CA GLU A 84 -13.25 2.18 -34.90
C GLU A 84 -12.69 0.78 -35.16
N ARG A 85 -11.95 0.59 -36.26
CA ARG A 85 -11.22 -0.65 -36.49
C ARG A 85 -9.88 -0.61 -35.78
N ALA A 86 -9.69 -1.48 -34.78
CA ALA A 86 -8.47 -1.54 -33.99
C ALA A 86 -7.32 -2.11 -34.83
N GLY A 87 -6.29 -1.30 -35.14
CA GLY A 87 -5.13 -1.73 -35.93
C GLY A 87 -5.24 -1.50 -37.44
N GLY A 88 -6.17 -0.65 -37.89
CA GLY A 88 -6.33 -0.27 -39.30
C GLY A 88 -7.33 -1.16 -40.06
N ALA A 89 -7.20 -1.24 -41.40
CA ALA A 89 -8.22 -1.82 -42.28
C ALA A 89 -8.52 -3.32 -42.02
N GLY A 90 -7.55 -4.09 -41.52
CA GLY A 90 -7.72 -5.51 -41.19
C GLY A 90 -8.14 -5.80 -39.75
N GLY A 91 -8.37 -4.76 -38.94
CA GLY A 91 -8.65 -4.88 -37.51
C GLY A 91 -10.10 -5.25 -37.17
N PRO A 92 -10.35 -5.82 -35.97
CA PRO A 92 -11.71 -5.99 -35.45
C PRO A 92 -12.37 -4.63 -35.21
N LEU A 93 -13.69 -4.58 -35.38
CA LEU A 93 -14.48 -3.40 -35.05
C LEU A 93 -14.62 -3.28 -33.54
N VAL A 94 -14.22 -2.15 -32.96
CA VAL A 94 -14.23 -1.88 -31.53
C VAL A 94 -14.92 -0.55 -31.28
N ALA A 95 -15.93 -0.54 -30.41
CA ALA A 95 -16.56 0.68 -29.93
C ALA A 95 -15.77 1.28 -28.76
N ARG A 96 -15.65 2.61 -28.71
CA ARG A 96 -15.08 3.29 -27.55
C ARG A 96 -16.18 3.52 -26.51
N LEU A 97 -16.10 2.81 -25.39
CA LEU A 97 -17.03 2.97 -24.27
C LEU A 97 -16.75 4.28 -23.50
N PRO A 98 -17.80 4.95 -23.00
CA PRO A 98 -17.64 6.12 -22.14
C PRO A 98 -17.08 5.75 -20.76
N GLU A 99 -16.66 6.75 -19.98
CA GLU A 99 -16.26 6.53 -18.59
C GLU A 99 -17.45 5.99 -17.76
N PRO A 100 -17.23 5.01 -16.87
CA PRO A 100 -18.27 4.47 -16.00
C PRO A 100 -18.95 5.56 -15.15
N ALA A 101 -20.28 5.65 -15.23
CA ALA A 101 -21.06 6.62 -14.46
C ALA A 101 -21.17 6.18 -12.98
N PHE A 102 -21.33 4.88 -12.74
CA PHE A 102 -21.49 4.35 -11.39
C PHE A 102 -20.16 4.34 -10.62
N ARG A 103 -20.07 5.15 -9.56
CA ARG A 103 -18.86 5.29 -8.75
C ARG A 103 -18.72 4.12 -7.78
N LEU A 104 -17.83 3.18 -8.11
CA LEU A 104 -17.49 2.06 -7.23
C LEU A 104 -16.43 2.47 -6.18
N PRO A 105 -16.51 1.94 -4.94
CA PRO A 105 -15.48 2.16 -3.93
C PRO A 105 -14.17 1.50 -4.34
N ARG A 106 -13.05 2.17 -4.07
CA ARG A 106 -11.71 1.62 -4.36
C ARG A 106 -11.37 0.51 -3.38
N GLU A 107 -10.75 -0.56 -3.88
CA GLU A 107 -10.16 -1.62 -3.06
C GLU A 107 -9.07 -1.07 -2.11
N LYS A 108 -8.24 -0.16 -2.63
CA LYS A 108 -7.09 0.40 -1.91
C LYS A 108 -7.20 1.92 -1.78
N PRO A 109 -6.78 2.47 -0.63
CA PRO A 109 -6.72 3.91 -0.45
C PRO A 109 -5.78 4.53 -1.51
N PRO A 110 -6.02 5.79 -1.89
CA PRO A 110 -5.13 6.49 -2.80
C PRO A 110 -3.71 6.52 -2.24
N PRO A 111 -2.68 6.43 -3.11
CA PRO A 111 -1.29 6.45 -2.65
C PRO A 111 -1.02 7.77 -1.92
N ARG A 112 -0.58 7.68 -0.67
CA ARG A 112 -0.27 8.87 0.12
C ARG A 112 0.92 9.62 -0.51
N PRO A 113 0.91 10.97 -0.49
CA PRO A 113 2.04 11.74 -0.97
C PRO A 113 3.29 11.37 -0.17
N ARG A 114 4.42 11.21 -0.86
CA ARG A 114 5.68 10.84 -0.22
C ARG A 114 6.12 12.00 0.69
N PRO A 115 6.41 11.74 1.98
CA PRO A 115 6.89 12.80 2.85
C PRO A 115 8.28 13.27 2.38
N PRO A 116 8.56 14.59 2.44
CA PRO A 116 9.83 15.12 1.95
C PRO A 116 11.00 14.61 2.79
N THR A 117 12.08 14.21 2.11
CA THR A 117 13.34 13.79 2.75
C THR A 117 14.02 14.98 3.44
N ARG A 118 14.99 14.73 4.36
CA ARG A 118 15.72 15.85 5.00
C ARG A 118 16.42 16.73 3.99
N TRP A 119 16.96 16.12 2.93
CA TRP A 119 17.64 16.85 1.88
C TRP A 119 16.67 17.73 1.11
N GLU A 120 15.46 17.25 0.79
CA GLU A 120 14.44 18.07 0.12
C GLU A 120 13.93 19.20 1.03
N GLN A 121 13.76 18.93 2.32
CA GLN A 121 13.43 19.98 3.30
C GLN A 121 14.53 21.05 3.34
N PHE A 122 15.79 20.63 3.39
CA PHE A 122 16.94 21.54 3.36
C PHE A 122 17.04 22.31 2.04
N ALA A 123 16.89 21.63 0.90
CA ALA A 123 16.93 22.21 -0.43
C ALA A 123 15.81 23.26 -0.60
N ARG A 124 14.60 22.98 -0.09
CA ARG A 124 13.49 23.94 -0.07
C ARG A 124 13.82 25.16 0.79
N LEU A 125 14.36 24.96 2.00
CA LEU A 125 14.76 26.07 2.89
C LEU A 125 15.87 26.94 2.30
N LYS A 126 16.81 26.33 1.57
CA LYS A 126 17.93 27.03 0.92
C LYS A 126 17.63 27.49 -0.51
N GLY A 127 16.43 27.23 -1.03
CA GLY A 127 16.07 27.57 -2.42
C GLY A 127 16.90 26.82 -3.48
N ILE A 128 17.50 25.68 -3.14
CA ILE A 128 18.32 24.89 -4.06
C ILE A 128 17.39 24.20 -5.07
N ARG A 129 17.41 24.68 -6.31
CA ARG A 129 16.63 24.09 -7.41
C ARG A 129 17.37 22.89 -8.01
N ARG A 130 16.65 21.79 -8.23
CA ARG A 130 17.19 20.60 -8.90
C ARG A 130 17.44 20.92 -10.38
N ARG A 131 18.69 20.79 -10.83
CA ARG A 131 19.06 20.91 -12.26
C ARG A 131 19.22 19.52 -12.87
N LYS A 132 18.78 19.35 -14.12
CA LYS A 132 19.05 18.13 -14.90
C LYS A 132 20.54 18.08 -15.21
N ARG A 133 21.20 16.97 -14.87
CA ARG A 133 22.61 16.73 -15.20
C ARG A 133 22.67 15.74 -16.37
N THR A 134 23.53 16.00 -17.35
CA THR A 134 23.78 15.09 -18.47
C THR A 134 24.57 13.86 -18.00
N SER A 135 24.33 12.73 -18.68
CA SER A 135 25.05 11.49 -18.44
C SER A 135 26.50 11.57 -18.91
N LEU A 136 26.75 12.28 -20.02
CA LEU A 136 28.07 12.49 -20.60
C LEU A 136 28.71 13.77 -20.09
N VAL A 137 30.02 13.70 -19.85
CA VAL A 137 30.91 14.77 -19.41
C VAL A 137 32.18 14.66 -20.26
N TRP A 138 32.65 15.80 -20.76
CA TRP A 138 33.91 15.88 -21.49
C TRP A 138 35.07 15.56 -20.54
N ASP A 139 35.89 14.59 -20.91
CA ASP A 139 37.10 14.21 -20.19
C ASP A 139 38.30 14.88 -20.87
N GLU A 140 38.96 15.82 -20.20
CA GLU A 140 40.06 16.62 -20.78
C GLU A 140 41.31 15.78 -21.06
N GLU A 141 41.57 14.77 -20.23
CA GLU A 141 42.72 13.86 -20.39
C GLU A 141 42.56 12.95 -21.61
N ALA A 142 41.34 12.44 -21.80
CA ALA A 142 41.04 11.52 -22.89
C ALA A 142 40.54 12.22 -24.17
N LYS A 143 40.21 13.51 -24.10
CA LYS A 143 39.58 14.29 -25.18
C LYS A 143 38.34 13.60 -25.77
N GLU A 144 37.54 12.98 -24.90
CA GLU A 144 36.37 12.19 -25.27
C GLU A 144 35.17 12.49 -24.36
N TRP A 145 33.95 12.37 -24.88
CA TRP A 145 32.74 12.38 -24.07
C TRP A 145 32.59 11.06 -23.33
N ARG A 146 32.82 11.09 -22.01
CA ARG A 146 32.72 9.92 -21.15
C ARG A 146 31.55 10.02 -20.19
N ARG A 147 31.11 8.88 -19.67
CA ARG A 147 30.00 8.85 -18.71
C ARG A 147 30.45 9.48 -17.38
N ARG A 148 29.55 10.17 -16.70
CA ARG A 148 29.81 10.76 -15.37
C ARG A 148 30.08 9.72 -14.29
N TRP A 149 29.53 8.51 -14.45
CA TRP A 149 29.66 7.38 -13.55
C TRP A 149 29.56 6.07 -14.34
N GLY A 150 30.12 4.98 -13.81
CA GLY A 150 30.11 3.66 -14.45
C GLY A 150 31.42 3.32 -15.16
N TYR A 151 31.34 2.43 -16.16
CA TYR A 151 32.50 1.99 -16.93
C TYR A 151 33.14 3.15 -17.72
N ARG A 152 34.48 3.26 -17.66
CA ARG A 152 35.27 4.34 -18.28
C ARG A 152 34.70 5.73 -18.01
N ARG A 153 34.37 6.01 -16.74
CA ARG A 153 33.86 7.32 -16.33
C ARG A 153 34.89 8.42 -16.55
N ALA A 154 34.42 9.65 -16.77
CA ALA A 154 35.29 10.83 -16.88
C ALA A 154 36.16 10.99 -15.61
N GLY A 155 37.46 11.23 -15.79
CA GLY A 155 38.45 11.34 -14.70
C GLY A 155 38.84 10.01 -14.04
N GLY A 156 38.50 8.87 -14.65
CA GLY A 156 38.94 7.55 -14.19
C GLY A 156 38.39 7.09 -12.84
N ASP A 157 38.71 5.84 -12.47
CA ASP A 157 38.45 5.33 -11.12
C ASP A 157 39.70 5.58 -10.25
N PRO A 158 39.61 6.31 -9.13
CA PRO A 158 40.76 6.59 -8.26
C PRO A 158 41.35 5.31 -7.64
N ALA A 159 40.56 4.22 -7.60
CA ALA A 159 41.03 2.92 -7.15
C ALA A 159 41.77 2.11 -8.25
N ARG A 160 41.72 2.57 -9.50
CA ARG A 160 42.46 2.01 -10.66
C ARG A 160 43.54 2.96 -11.17
N ALA A 161 43.74 4.09 -10.48
CA ALA A 161 44.88 4.96 -10.75
C ALA A 161 46.17 4.18 -10.46
N TRP A 162 47.16 4.34 -11.33
CA TRP A 162 48.46 3.66 -11.22
C TRP A 162 49.37 4.32 -10.17
N LEU A 163 49.06 5.55 -9.77
CA LEU A 163 49.76 6.33 -8.75
C LEU A 163 48.74 6.98 -7.82
N ALA A 164 49.02 6.94 -6.52
CA ALA A 164 48.28 7.68 -5.49
C ALA A 164 49.27 8.58 -4.73
N GLU A 165 49.01 9.88 -4.72
CA GLU A 165 49.83 10.83 -3.96
C GLU A 165 49.63 10.62 -2.45
N VAL A 166 50.73 10.50 -1.72
CA VAL A 166 50.72 10.40 -0.25
C VAL A 166 50.71 11.81 0.32
N PRO A 167 49.70 12.20 1.12
CA PRO A 167 49.67 13.53 1.74
C PRO A 167 50.88 13.73 2.68
N GLU A 168 51.46 14.93 2.68
CA GLU A 168 52.54 15.29 3.61
C GLU A 168 52.05 15.14 5.06
N GLY A 169 52.66 14.20 5.81
CA GLY A 169 52.30 13.86 7.19
C GLY A 169 51.42 12.62 7.36
N ALA A 170 51.14 11.86 6.30
CA ALA A 170 50.54 10.52 6.43
C ALA A 170 51.58 9.49 6.90
N ASP A 171 51.12 8.45 7.60
CA ASP A 171 51.95 7.32 8.04
C ASP A 171 52.54 6.61 6.80
N PRO A 172 53.88 6.49 6.68
CA PRO A 172 54.53 5.84 5.54
C PRO A 172 54.07 4.40 5.28
N GLU A 173 53.57 3.71 6.30
CA GLU A 173 53.14 2.29 6.22
C GLU A 173 51.65 2.10 5.83
N GLU A 174 50.85 3.17 5.69
CA GLU A 174 49.43 3.06 5.34
C GLU A 174 49.20 2.94 3.82
N ASP A 175 48.57 1.84 3.36
CA ASP A 175 48.11 1.69 1.97
C ASP A 175 47.02 2.73 1.62
N GLN A 176 47.42 3.75 0.87
CA GLN A 176 46.53 4.82 0.43
C GLN A 176 45.36 4.31 -0.44
N PHE A 177 45.56 3.24 -1.23
CA PHE A 177 44.46 2.65 -1.99
C PHE A 177 43.46 1.93 -1.08
N ALA A 178 43.92 1.26 -0.02
CA ALA A 178 43.03 0.68 0.98
C ALA A 178 42.21 1.74 1.69
N ARG A 179 42.83 2.86 2.05
CA ARG A 179 42.15 4.02 2.64
C ARG A 179 41.08 4.59 1.70
N LEU A 180 41.38 4.83 0.42
CA LEU A 180 40.41 5.29 -0.58
C LEU A 180 39.23 4.32 -0.76
N ARG A 181 39.51 3.01 -0.76
CA ARG A 181 38.46 1.96 -0.79
C ARG A 181 37.59 2.01 0.46
N ARG A 182 38.18 2.16 1.64
CA ARG A 182 37.48 2.27 2.94
C ARG A 182 36.59 3.51 2.97
N GLU A 183 37.13 4.68 2.61
CA GLU A 183 36.36 5.92 2.54
C GLU A 183 35.18 5.84 1.56
N LYS A 184 35.38 5.22 0.39
CA LYS A 184 34.27 5.00 -0.56
C LYS A 184 33.18 4.12 0.05
N ARG A 185 33.56 3.00 0.70
CA ARG A 185 32.62 2.10 1.38
C ARG A 185 31.86 2.83 2.49
N GLU A 186 32.54 3.64 3.29
CA GLU A 186 31.93 4.44 4.35
C GLU A 186 30.95 5.49 3.81
N ARG A 187 31.30 6.19 2.72
CA ARG A 187 30.40 7.15 2.06
C ARG A 187 29.13 6.46 1.54
N VAL A 188 29.27 5.28 0.93
CA VAL A 188 28.14 4.47 0.46
C VAL A 188 27.29 3.99 1.63
N ALA A 189 27.90 3.44 2.68
CA ALA A 189 27.21 2.98 3.88
C ALA A 189 26.47 4.14 4.58
N ARG A 190 27.07 5.33 4.67
CA ARG A 190 26.44 6.53 5.21
C ARG A 190 25.23 6.97 4.38
N ASN A 191 25.30 6.85 3.05
CA ASN A 191 24.17 7.14 2.17
C ASN A 191 23.01 6.16 2.40
N GLU A 192 23.29 4.86 2.44
CA GLU A 192 22.27 3.84 2.68
C GLU A 192 21.65 3.98 4.08
N LEU A 193 22.46 4.27 5.09
CA LEU A 193 21.98 4.56 6.45
C LEU A 193 21.05 5.79 6.45
N ASN A 194 21.40 6.85 5.73
CA ASN A 194 20.54 8.04 5.60
C ASN A 194 19.24 7.73 4.84
N ARG A 195 19.29 6.87 3.81
CA ARG A 195 18.12 6.38 3.08
C ARG A 195 17.20 5.60 4.02
N LEU A 196 17.72 4.63 4.78
CA LEU A 196 16.98 3.86 5.77
C LEU A 196 16.36 4.78 6.83
N ARG A 197 17.08 5.80 7.31
CA ARG A 197 16.54 6.80 8.24
C ARG A 197 15.41 7.65 7.64
N ASN A 198 15.44 7.94 6.34
CA ASN A 198 14.37 8.66 5.67
C ASN A 198 13.14 7.74 5.47
N LEU A 199 13.34 6.49 5.06
CA LEU A 199 12.28 5.48 4.94
C LEU A 199 11.61 5.22 6.30
N ALA A 200 12.39 5.09 7.37
CA ALA A 200 11.86 4.95 8.72
C ALA A 200 10.98 6.14 9.14
N ARG A 201 11.38 7.36 8.79
CA ARG A 201 10.59 8.57 9.05
C ARG A 201 9.33 8.62 8.19
N ALA A 202 9.40 8.15 6.95
CA ALA A 202 8.23 8.03 6.09
C ALA A 202 7.23 7.01 6.64
N HIS A 203 7.70 5.84 7.10
CA HIS A 203 6.85 4.81 7.68
C HIS A 203 6.20 5.28 8.99
N ARG A 204 6.95 5.98 9.87
CA ARG A 204 6.39 6.58 11.09
C ARG A 204 5.32 7.64 10.81
N ALA A 205 5.42 8.38 9.71
CA ALA A 205 4.41 9.36 9.31
C ALA A 205 3.20 8.70 8.63
N GLY A 206 3.37 7.51 8.04
CA GLY A 206 2.33 6.79 7.30
C GLY A 206 1.49 5.84 8.15
N THR A 207 2.04 5.24 9.20
CA THR A 207 1.36 4.18 9.95
C THR A 207 0.81 4.71 11.27
N THR A 208 -0.53 4.74 11.40
CA THR A 208 -1.25 5.06 12.65
C THR A 208 -1.25 3.90 13.65
N ILE A 209 -0.76 2.73 13.24
CA ILE A 209 -0.62 1.53 14.06
C ILE A 209 0.81 1.47 14.64
N PRO A 210 0.99 1.23 15.96
CA PRO A 210 2.29 1.24 16.61
C PRO A 210 3.09 -0.04 16.30
N ALA A 211 3.51 -0.21 15.05
CA ALA A 211 4.52 -1.20 14.70
C ALA A 211 5.90 -0.66 15.12
N ALA A 212 6.56 -1.36 16.05
CA ALA A 212 7.88 -0.97 16.56
C ALA A 212 8.89 -0.86 15.40
N PRO A 213 9.56 0.30 15.22
CA PRO A 213 10.42 0.53 14.08
C PRO A 213 11.73 -0.25 14.23
N LEU A 214 11.92 -1.30 13.44
CA LEU A 214 13.19 -2.04 13.29
C LEU A 214 14.29 -1.24 12.56
N HIS A 215 14.14 0.08 12.42
CA HIS A 215 15.06 0.92 11.68
C HIS A 215 16.04 1.64 12.61
N PRO A 216 17.31 1.80 12.23
CA PRO A 216 18.33 2.41 13.08
C PRO A 216 18.07 3.91 13.28
N THR A 217 17.36 4.25 14.35
CA THR A 217 17.42 5.57 14.98
C THR A 217 18.78 5.71 15.67
N GLY A 218 19.53 6.78 15.39
CA GLY A 218 20.95 6.90 15.78
C GLY A 218 21.26 6.78 17.28
N HIS A 219 20.25 6.90 18.14
CA HIS A 219 20.34 6.53 19.56
C HIS A 219 19.32 5.42 19.78
N GLN A 220 19.80 4.19 20.00
CA GLN A 220 18.97 3.08 20.42
C GLN A 220 19.05 2.99 21.94
N SER A 221 17.91 2.96 22.62
CA SER A 221 17.91 2.69 24.06
C SER A 221 18.42 1.26 24.33
N ARG A 222 18.92 0.99 25.54
CA ARG A 222 19.32 -0.37 25.94
C ARG A 222 18.19 -1.39 25.73
N GLU A 223 16.95 -0.95 25.93
CA GLU A 223 15.74 -1.75 25.74
C GLU A 223 15.45 -2.03 24.26
N GLU A 224 15.60 -1.03 23.39
CA GLU A 224 15.47 -1.18 21.93
C GLU A 224 16.53 -2.14 21.38
N LEU A 225 17.79 -2.01 21.83
CA LEU A 225 18.87 -2.95 21.46
C LEU A 225 18.57 -4.37 21.93
N GLY A 226 18.06 -4.55 23.16
CA GLY A 226 17.64 -5.85 23.67
C GLY A 226 16.48 -6.46 22.88
N HIS A 227 15.53 -5.63 22.42
CA HIS A 227 14.43 -6.07 21.56
C HIS A 227 14.92 -6.48 20.17
N VAL A 228 15.79 -5.69 19.55
CA VAL A 228 16.39 -6.00 18.23
C VAL A 228 17.21 -7.29 18.29
N ALA A 229 18.03 -7.46 19.33
CA ALA A 229 18.80 -8.69 19.55
C ALA A 229 17.89 -9.92 19.65
N ARG A 230 16.75 -9.78 20.35
CA ARG A 230 15.74 -10.85 20.47
C ARG A 230 15.07 -11.18 19.14
N VAL A 231 14.66 -10.18 18.36
CA VAL A 231 14.07 -10.38 17.04
C VAL A 231 15.08 -11.05 16.11
N ALA A 232 16.33 -10.59 16.10
CA ALA A 232 17.41 -11.17 15.31
C ALA A 232 17.63 -12.64 15.66
N ARG A 233 17.65 -13.01 16.94
CA ARG A 233 17.75 -14.41 17.38
C ARG A 233 16.63 -15.29 16.87
N VAL A 234 15.38 -14.81 16.95
CA VAL A 234 14.22 -15.56 16.44
C VAL A 234 14.32 -15.74 14.91
N SER A 235 14.78 -14.72 14.19
CA SER A 235 14.99 -14.78 12.74
C SER A 235 16.17 -15.67 12.33
N THR A 236 17.26 -15.74 13.11
CA THR A 236 18.36 -16.68 12.84
C THR A 236 17.92 -18.12 13.13
N ALA A 237 17.13 -18.33 14.19
CA ALA A 237 16.60 -19.65 14.57
C ALA A 237 15.73 -20.28 13.48
N SER A 238 14.99 -19.49 12.68
CA SER A 238 14.22 -20.03 11.54
C SER A 238 15.08 -20.63 10.42
N LEU A 239 16.38 -20.32 10.38
CA LEU A 239 17.34 -20.91 9.45
C LEU A 239 18.10 -22.11 10.08
N GLY A 240 17.64 -22.60 11.24
CA GLY A 240 18.27 -23.72 11.95
C GLY A 240 19.61 -23.36 12.62
N ARG A 241 20.01 -22.09 12.61
CA ARG A 241 21.24 -21.60 13.25
C ARG A 241 20.87 -20.79 14.49
N PHE A 242 21.21 -21.32 15.66
CA PHE A 242 20.93 -20.66 16.93
C PHE A 242 22.14 -19.85 17.38
N GLN A 243 21.95 -18.54 17.56
CA GLN A 243 23.02 -17.67 18.05
C GLN A 243 23.22 -17.90 19.56
N PRO A 244 24.43 -18.23 20.03
CA PRO A 244 24.69 -18.40 21.46
C PRO A 244 24.49 -17.09 22.23
N ARG A 245 24.17 -17.21 23.52
CA ARG A 245 24.06 -16.05 24.43
C ARG A 245 25.45 -15.56 24.81
N LEU A 246 25.62 -14.24 24.86
CA LEU A 246 26.87 -13.64 25.32
C LEU A 246 26.97 -13.77 26.86
N PRO A 247 28.18 -13.95 27.43
CA PRO A 247 28.37 -14.26 28.86
C PRO A 247 27.78 -13.24 29.85
N LYS A 248 27.63 -11.97 29.45
CA LYS A 248 27.12 -10.87 30.30
C LYS A 248 25.77 -10.31 29.83
N GLU A 249 25.07 -11.05 28.98
CA GLU A 249 23.76 -10.61 28.51
C GLU A 249 22.71 -10.85 29.59
N PRO A 250 21.87 -9.84 29.94
CA PRO A 250 20.81 -10.03 30.92
C PRO A 250 19.87 -11.14 30.46
N ALA A 251 19.48 -12.02 31.39
CA ALA A 251 18.55 -13.10 31.11
C ALA A 251 17.27 -12.55 30.46
N GLU A 252 16.88 -13.11 29.32
CA GLU A 252 15.73 -12.64 28.56
C GLU A 252 14.46 -12.79 29.40
N THR A 253 13.80 -11.68 29.75
CA THR A 253 12.42 -11.74 30.26
C THR A 253 11.55 -12.35 29.17
N PRO A 254 10.80 -13.44 29.40
CA PRO A 254 9.92 -14.00 28.39
C PRO A 254 8.98 -12.91 27.87
N SER A 255 8.81 -12.84 26.55
CA SER A 255 7.90 -11.87 25.94
C SER A 255 6.52 -12.07 26.56
N ARG A 256 6.06 -11.09 27.35
CA ARG A 256 4.71 -11.10 27.95
C ARG A 256 3.60 -11.18 26.87
N ASN A 257 3.96 -10.91 25.61
CA ASN A 257 3.06 -10.83 24.46
C ASN A 257 3.33 -11.91 23.41
N ALA A 258 4.14 -12.94 23.71
CA ALA A 258 4.06 -14.17 22.94
C ALA A 258 2.71 -14.79 23.31
N GLY A 259 1.65 -14.37 22.60
CA GLY A 259 0.30 -14.90 22.80
C GLY A 259 0.38 -16.42 22.90
N LYS A 260 -0.39 -16.99 23.82
CA LYS A 260 -0.44 -18.44 24.05
C LYS A 260 -0.73 -19.07 22.69
N LYS A 261 0.30 -19.60 22.00
CA LYS A 261 0.12 -20.25 20.71
C LYS A 261 -0.92 -21.33 20.96
N ARG A 262 -1.99 -21.35 20.15
CA ARG A 262 -3.01 -22.40 20.24
C ARG A 262 -2.28 -23.73 20.07
N ARG A 263 -2.05 -24.42 21.18
CA ARG A 263 -1.61 -25.81 21.16
C ARG A 263 -2.89 -26.57 20.92
N PHE A 264 -3.12 -26.94 19.67
CA PHE A 264 -4.18 -27.89 19.36
C PHE A 264 -3.79 -29.20 20.01
N GLU A 265 -4.71 -29.74 20.80
CA GLU A 265 -4.51 -31.08 21.34
C GLU A 265 -4.74 -32.10 20.23
N PRO A 266 -4.03 -33.24 20.28
CA PRO A 266 -4.23 -34.31 19.32
C PRO A 266 -5.68 -34.79 19.33
N LEU A 267 -6.21 -35.14 18.15
CA LEU A 267 -7.60 -35.60 17.94
C LEU A 267 -7.95 -36.89 18.69
N LEU A 268 -6.94 -37.69 19.04
CA LEU A 268 -7.05 -38.90 19.85
C LEU A 268 -6.17 -38.73 21.08
N GLY A 269 -6.65 -37.94 22.03
CA GLY A 269 -5.97 -37.63 23.28
C GLY A 269 -6.46 -38.46 24.47
N ASN A 270 -6.26 -37.91 25.67
CA ASN A 270 -6.76 -38.50 26.90
C ASN A 270 -8.26 -38.18 27.08
N LEU A 271 -9.12 -39.15 26.80
CA LEU A 271 -10.59 -39.03 26.87
C LEU A 271 -11.10 -38.55 28.24
N ALA A 272 -10.41 -38.89 29.34
CA ALA A 272 -10.81 -38.44 30.67
C ALA A 272 -10.60 -36.93 30.85
N ALA A 273 -9.50 -36.40 30.31
CA ALA A 273 -9.19 -34.97 30.34
C ALA A 273 -10.10 -34.16 29.41
N GLU A 274 -10.52 -34.73 28.28
CA GLU A 274 -11.52 -34.12 27.40
C GLU A 274 -12.89 -34.04 28.10
N ARG A 275 -13.33 -35.15 28.70
CA ARG A 275 -14.60 -35.19 29.45
C ARG A 275 -14.64 -34.20 30.60
N SER A 276 -13.56 -34.07 31.37
CA SER A 276 -13.52 -33.10 32.48
C SER A 276 -13.65 -31.66 32.00
N ARG A 277 -12.98 -31.30 30.90
CA ARG A 277 -13.09 -29.96 30.29
C ARG A 277 -14.47 -29.67 29.75
N HIS A 278 -15.11 -30.63 29.10
CA HIS A 278 -16.49 -30.48 28.64
C HIS A 278 -17.45 -30.26 29.82
N LEU A 279 -17.24 -30.95 30.95
CA LEU A 279 -18.01 -30.75 32.17
C LEU A 279 -17.74 -29.39 32.83
N GLU A 280 -16.49 -28.91 32.82
CA GLU A 280 -16.13 -27.57 33.28
C GLU A 280 -16.80 -26.49 32.42
N LEU A 281 -16.78 -26.63 31.09
CA LEU A 281 -17.48 -25.72 30.18
C LEU A 281 -18.99 -25.69 30.43
N LEU A 282 -19.61 -26.84 30.68
CA LEU A 282 -21.04 -26.91 31.03
C LEU A 282 -21.33 -26.25 32.38
N ARG A 283 -20.46 -26.40 33.38
CA ARG A 283 -20.57 -25.70 34.67
C ARG A 283 -20.43 -24.20 34.51
N ASP A 284 -19.48 -23.75 33.69
CA ASP A 284 -19.26 -22.35 33.40
C ASP A 284 -20.45 -21.74 32.65
N MET A 285 -21.00 -22.45 31.65
CA MET A 285 -22.22 -22.05 30.93
C MET A 285 -23.47 -22.04 31.82
N GLY A 286 -23.57 -22.98 32.75
CA GLY A 286 -24.67 -23.04 33.73
C GLY A 286 -24.54 -21.97 34.82
N SER A 287 -23.33 -21.48 35.08
CA SER A 287 -23.12 -20.35 35.96
C SER A 287 -23.45 -19.05 35.24
N LYS A 288 -24.32 -18.20 35.81
CA LYS A 288 -24.61 -16.86 35.26
C LYS A 288 -23.43 -15.88 35.43
N LYS A 289 -22.21 -16.38 35.68
CA LYS A 289 -21.03 -15.56 35.88
C LYS A 289 -20.49 -15.15 34.51
N PRO A 290 -20.15 -13.87 34.28
CA PRO A 290 -19.55 -13.45 33.03
C PRO A 290 -18.18 -14.13 32.87
N VAL A 291 -17.96 -14.77 31.71
CA VAL A 291 -16.70 -15.45 31.34
C VAL A 291 -15.50 -14.48 31.38
N LEU A 292 -15.77 -13.19 31.22
CA LEU A 292 -14.78 -12.12 31.31
C LEU A 292 -14.82 -11.51 32.71
N ASP A 293 -13.66 -11.47 33.37
CA ASP A 293 -13.47 -10.73 34.62
C ASP A 293 -13.56 -9.22 34.33
N ILE A 294 -14.77 -8.68 34.47
CA ILE A 294 -15.11 -7.28 34.21
C ILE A 294 -14.26 -6.37 35.09
N THR A 295 -14.00 -6.75 36.34
CA THR A 295 -13.22 -5.92 37.29
C THR A 295 -11.78 -5.76 36.81
N ARG A 296 -11.17 -6.84 36.32
CA ARG A 296 -9.81 -6.81 35.76
C ARG A 296 -9.74 -6.03 34.45
N ALA A 297 -10.76 -6.13 33.61
CA ALA A 297 -10.85 -5.37 32.37
C ALA A 297 -10.95 -3.86 32.63
N VAL A 298 -11.85 -3.46 33.53
CA VAL A 298 -12.05 -2.06 33.94
C VAL A 298 -10.78 -1.50 34.61
N ASN A 299 -10.16 -2.25 35.53
CA ASN A 299 -8.89 -1.84 36.16
C ASN A 299 -7.75 -1.68 35.16
N LYS A 300 -7.74 -2.46 34.08
CA LYS A 300 -6.74 -2.34 33.01
C LYS A 300 -6.98 -1.09 32.16
N GLN A 301 -8.24 -0.75 31.86
CA GLN A 301 -8.59 0.49 31.16
C GLN A 301 -8.25 1.72 31.99
N LEU A 302 -8.63 1.74 33.28
CA LEU A 302 -8.29 2.83 34.20
C LEU A 302 -6.78 3.09 34.25
N ARG A 303 -5.95 2.04 34.38
CA ARG A 303 -4.48 2.21 34.35
C ARG A 303 -3.94 2.73 33.02
N GLN A 304 -4.57 2.36 31.90
CA GLN A 304 -4.18 2.87 30.58
C GLN A 304 -4.51 4.35 30.46
N GLU A 305 -5.71 4.75 30.87
CA GLU A 305 -6.15 6.16 30.89
C GLU A 305 -5.28 7.00 31.83
N GLU A 306 -4.96 6.49 33.03
CA GLU A 306 -4.05 7.15 33.97
C GLU A 306 -2.64 7.31 33.39
N ALA A 307 -2.10 6.28 32.74
CA ALA A 307 -0.78 6.33 32.11
C ALA A 307 -0.74 7.32 30.92
N GLU A 308 -1.81 7.37 30.11
CA GLU A 308 -1.95 8.32 29.02
C GLU A 308 -2.09 9.76 29.54
N ALA A 309 -2.89 9.97 30.59
CA ALA A 309 -3.04 11.25 31.25
C ALA A 309 -1.71 11.73 31.89
N ALA A 310 -0.96 10.82 32.52
CA ALA A 310 0.37 11.11 33.06
C ALA A 310 1.38 11.46 31.94
N ALA A 311 1.37 10.73 30.82
CA ALA A 311 2.21 11.05 29.66
C ALA A 311 1.86 12.41 29.03
N ALA A 312 0.57 12.76 28.99
CA ALA A 312 0.09 14.06 28.52
C ALA A 312 0.53 15.21 29.45
N LYS A 313 0.47 15.00 30.77
CA LYS A 313 0.95 15.97 31.77
C LYS A 313 2.47 16.15 31.72
N GLY A 314 3.25 15.07 31.57
CA GLY A 314 4.71 15.13 31.42
C GLY A 314 5.15 15.92 30.17
N LYS A 315 4.41 15.80 29.06
CA LYS A 315 4.63 16.64 27.86
C LYS A 315 4.40 18.13 28.14
N LYS A 316 3.34 18.49 28.88
CA LYS A 316 3.07 19.90 29.28
C LYS A 316 4.15 20.46 30.21
N GLN A 317 4.67 19.66 31.15
CA GLN A 317 5.70 20.09 32.09
C GLN A 317 7.06 20.33 31.40
N SER A 318 7.44 19.48 30.44
CA SER A 318 8.66 19.67 29.63
C SER A 318 8.62 20.90 28.72
N GLN A 319 7.43 21.33 28.28
CA GLN A 319 7.26 22.57 27.52
C GLN A 319 7.38 23.83 28.40
N ARG A 320 6.94 23.74 29.67
CA ARG A 320 6.98 24.88 30.61
C ARG A 320 8.42 25.16 31.10
N GLY A 321 9.25 24.12 31.27
CA GLY A 321 10.66 24.25 31.68
C GLY A 321 11.60 24.88 30.63
N LYS A 322 11.22 24.92 29.35
CA LYS A 322 12.02 25.56 28.29
C LYS A 322 11.80 27.08 28.16
N ARG A 323 10.80 27.65 28.84
CA ARG A 323 10.47 29.08 28.71
C ARG A 323 11.14 30.00 29.74
N SER A 324 11.75 29.50 30.82
CA SER A 324 12.33 30.38 31.87
C SER A 324 13.82 30.71 31.73
N ARG A 325 14.56 30.17 30.74
CA ARG A 325 16.03 30.37 30.64
C ARG A 325 16.48 31.38 29.59
N ARG A 326 15.60 32.28 29.13
CA ARG A 326 15.94 33.28 28.10
C ARG A 326 15.37 34.66 28.42
N GLN A 327 15.75 35.24 29.55
CA GLN A 327 15.75 36.70 29.75
C GLN A 327 16.40 37.02 31.09
N GLN A 328 17.71 37.29 31.07
CA GLN A 328 18.38 38.28 31.93
C GLN A 328 19.87 38.31 31.56
N ARG A 329 20.22 39.27 30.72
CA ARG A 329 21.51 39.97 30.70
C ARG A 329 21.39 41.16 29.76
N THR A 330 20.76 42.21 30.28
CA THR A 330 20.90 43.58 29.79
C THR A 330 22.25 44.13 30.25
N GLY A 331 22.92 44.85 29.36
CA GLY A 331 24.20 45.50 29.64
C GLY A 331 24.07 46.62 30.66
N ARG A 332 25.20 46.94 31.29
CA ARG A 332 25.39 48.23 31.97
C ARG A 332 26.83 48.69 31.70
N ASN A 333 26.91 49.89 31.16
CA ASN A 333 28.11 50.65 30.83
C ASN A 333 28.55 51.50 32.04
N SER A 334 29.76 52.06 31.97
CA SER A 334 30.45 52.97 32.92
C SER A 334 30.88 52.33 34.25
N LYS A 335 32.11 52.51 34.76
CA LYS A 335 33.13 53.55 34.63
C LYS A 335 34.53 52.95 34.62
#